data_AF-Q4UJ56-F1
#
_entry.id   AF-Q4UJ56-F1
#
_cell.length_a   1.000
_cell.length_b   1.000
_cell.length_c   1.000
_cell.angle_alpha   90.00
_cell.angle_beta   90.00
_cell.angle_gamma   90.00
#
_symmetry.space_group_name_H-M   'P 1'
#
loop_
_entity.id
_entity.type
_entity.pdbx_description
1 polymer ?
#
loop_
_entity_poly.entity_id
_entity_poly.type
_entity_poly.pdbx_seq_one_letter_code
_entity_poly.pdbx_strand_id
1 'polypeptide(L)'
;MRNIQIRYITIWRINKPKDKYDRIINEKLYPRNENNITKLWNGIKKNILIDSKNPDEETEKYFQFSVQKLMESPGRFTFRKFYNYLQELCMELKLIGKNTLPEEQITGTFLQLKNQYNMMSYLTDEEFESDNHKIFTFETKKLISNSLNVDIKDVDDMLLHHETCKIDRTWYFRRLILGRKLPTNFKERDYISYQRPSSNNTTNNINNTTFVDKNFSEIIISSIS
;
A
#
# COMPACT_ATOMS: atom_id res chain seq x y z
N MET A 1 41.26 13.52 -62.86
CA MET A 1 40.06 13.60 -61.99
C MET A 1 39.52 12.19 -61.79
N ARG A 2 39.70 11.61 -60.59
CA ARG A 2 39.27 10.23 -60.28
C ARG A 2 37.85 10.30 -59.73
N ASN A 3 36.90 9.67 -60.41
CA ASN A 3 35.52 9.53 -59.97
C ASN A 3 35.47 8.61 -58.74
N ILE A 4 35.03 9.17 -57.61
CA ILE A 4 34.74 8.44 -56.37
C ILE A 4 33.38 7.79 -56.55
N GLN A 5 33.36 6.46 -56.67
CA GLN A 5 32.13 5.68 -56.72
C GLN A 5 31.64 5.45 -55.30
N ILE A 6 30.69 6.27 -54.84
CA ILE A 6 30.04 6.13 -53.54
C ILE A 6 29.18 4.87 -53.58
N ARG A 7 29.62 3.83 -52.84
CA ARG A 7 28.82 2.62 -52.62
C ARG A 7 27.79 2.91 -51.52
N TYR A 8 26.52 2.95 -51.87
CA TYR A 8 25.43 2.99 -50.90
C TYR A 8 25.31 1.62 -50.21
N ILE A 9 25.35 1.63 -48.88
CA ILE A 9 25.05 0.48 -48.04
C ILE A 9 23.52 0.39 -47.95
N THR A 10 22.93 -0.69 -48.48
CA THR A 10 21.51 -0.99 -48.30
C THR A 10 21.27 -1.50 -46.88
N ILE A 11 20.82 -0.60 -46.02
CA ILE A 11 20.38 -0.90 -44.65
C ILE A 11 19.00 -1.59 -44.73
N TRP A 12 18.91 -2.76 -44.11
CA TRP A 12 17.72 -3.52 -43.69
C TRP A 12 16.34 -3.01 -44.15
N ARG A 13 15.67 -3.76 -45.05
CA ARG A 13 14.21 -3.73 -45.15
C ARG A 13 13.61 -4.35 -43.88
N ILE A 14 13.31 -3.52 -42.90
CA ILE A 14 12.39 -3.89 -41.81
C ILE A 14 10.99 -3.89 -42.41
N ASN A 15 10.44 -5.08 -42.64
CA ASN A 15 9.00 -5.25 -42.82
C ASN A 15 8.32 -4.66 -41.58
N LYS A 16 7.59 -3.54 -41.72
CA LYS A 16 6.61 -3.11 -40.71
C LYS A 16 5.59 -4.24 -40.57
N PRO A 17 5.42 -4.86 -39.39
CA PRO A 17 4.24 -5.66 -39.14
C PRO A 17 3.04 -4.72 -39.20
N LYS A 18 2.01 -5.08 -39.96
CA LYS A 18 0.72 -4.39 -39.96
C LYS A 18 0.18 -4.32 -38.54
N ASP A 19 -0.24 -3.13 -38.15
CA ASP A 19 -0.86 -2.81 -36.86
C ASP A 19 -1.94 -3.82 -36.51
N LYS A 20 -1.73 -4.54 -35.41
CA LYS A 20 -2.73 -5.43 -34.80
C LYS A 20 -2.97 -5.06 -33.33
N TYR A 21 -2.92 -3.76 -33.03
CA TYR A 21 -3.09 -3.23 -31.67
C TYR A 21 -4.37 -2.41 -31.45
N ASP A 22 -5.31 -2.39 -32.40
CA ASP A 22 -6.52 -1.56 -32.27
C ASP A 22 -7.82 -2.30 -31.92
N ARG A 23 -7.79 -3.59 -31.56
CA ARG A 23 -9.01 -4.28 -31.07
C ARG A 23 -8.72 -5.35 -30.03
N ILE A 24 -8.34 -4.93 -28.82
CA ILE A 24 -8.75 -5.62 -27.58
C ILE A 24 -9.10 -4.52 -26.56
N ILE A 25 -10.10 -3.73 -26.89
CA ILE A 25 -10.87 -2.96 -25.91
C ILE A 25 -12.06 -3.86 -25.59
N ASN A 26 -12.21 -4.19 -24.30
CA ASN A 26 -13.25 -5.05 -23.70
C ASN A 26 -12.98 -6.56 -23.70
N GLU A 27 -12.20 -7.00 -22.72
CA GLU A 27 -12.50 -8.27 -22.07
C GLU A 27 -12.08 -8.16 -20.59
N LYS A 28 -13.06 -8.21 -19.67
CA LYS A 28 -12.84 -8.36 -18.22
C LYS A 28 -12.16 -9.72 -18.01
N LEU A 29 -10.84 -9.77 -18.15
CA LEU A 29 -10.13 -11.05 -18.29
C LEU A 29 -10.09 -11.89 -16.99
N TYR A 30 -10.47 -11.35 -15.83
CA TYR A 30 -10.73 -12.15 -14.63
C TYR A 30 -11.76 -11.47 -13.73
N PRO A 31 -12.71 -12.21 -13.11
CA PRO A 31 -13.41 -11.71 -11.94
C PRO A 31 -12.36 -11.51 -10.84
N ARG A 32 -12.03 -10.25 -10.56
CA ARG A 32 -11.11 -9.92 -9.48
C ARG A 32 -11.82 -10.18 -8.17
N ASN A 33 -11.44 -11.26 -7.46
CA ASN A 33 -11.76 -11.37 -6.04
C ASN A 33 -11.31 -10.07 -5.39
N GLU A 34 -12.24 -9.32 -4.78
CA GLU A 34 -11.94 -8.04 -4.16
C GLU A 34 -10.76 -8.22 -3.20
N ASN A 35 -9.67 -7.50 -3.46
CA ASN A 35 -8.52 -7.56 -2.58
C ASN A 35 -8.84 -6.85 -1.25
N ASN A 36 -8.11 -7.20 -0.20
CA ASN A 36 -8.37 -6.69 1.15
C ASN A 36 -8.30 -5.16 1.24
N ILE A 37 -7.49 -4.51 0.39
CA ILE A 37 -7.43 -3.04 0.30
C ILE A 37 -8.72 -2.46 -0.25
N THR A 38 -9.22 -2.97 -1.37
CA THR A 38 -10.48 -2.50 -1.96
C THR A 38 -11.64 -2.72 -0.99
N LYS A 39 -11.65 -3.85 -0.26
CA LYS A 39 -12.63 -4.10 0.81
C LYS A 39 -12.51 -3.06 1.94
N LEU A 40 -11.30 -2.78 2.41
CA LEU A 40 -11.04 -1.78 3.44
C LEU A 40 -11.59 -0.41 3.03
N TRP A 41 -11.20 0.10 1.86
CA TRP A 41 -11.61 1.44 1.41
C TRP A 41 -13.08 1.53 1.02
N ASN A 42 -13.68 0.47 0.47
CA ASN A 42 -15.12 0.40 0.28
C ASN A 42 -15.87 0.40 1.62
N GLY A 43 -15.32 -0.25 2.64
CA GLY A 43 -15.85 -0.23 4.00
C GLY A 43 -15.79 1.16 4.63
N ILE A 44 -14.62 1.82 4.56
CA ILE A 44 -14.45 3.22 5.01
C ILE A 44 -15.45 4.14 4.29
N LYS A 45 -15.57 4.04 2.96
CA LYS A 45 -16.54 4.82 2.18
C LYS A 45 -17.97 4.62 2.66
N LYS A 46 -18.35 3.37 2.96
CA LYS A 46 -19.71 3.05 3.46
C LYS A 46 -19.99 3.70 4.81
N ASN A 47 -19.00 3.76 5.69
CA ASN A 47 -19.15 4.42 6.99
C ASN A 47 -19.20 5.96 6.86
N ILE A 48 -18.45 6.55 5.92
CA ILE A 48 -18.46 8.01 5.64
C ILE A 48 -19.79 8.49 5.02
N LEU A 49 -20.48 7.63 4.26
CA LEU A 49 -21.75 7.95 3.59
C LEU A 49 -22.83 8.53 4.53
N ILE A 50 -22.72 8.30 5.84
CA ILE A 50 -23.71 8.74 6.83
C ILE A 50 -23.70 10.27 6.99
N ASP A 51 -22.55 10.93 6.84
CA ASP A 51 -22.38 12.34 7.23
C ASP A 51 -21.95 13.28 6.08
N SER A 52 -21.59 12.74 4.90
CA SER A 52 -20.88 13.49 3.86
C SER A 52 -21.72 13.88 2.64
N LYS A 53 -21.49 15.10 2.12
CA LYS A 53 -22.06 15.56 0.83
C LYS A 53 -21.44 14.85 -0.38
N ASN A 54 -20.17 14.43 -0.31
CA ASN A 54 -19.47 13.74 -1.39
C ASN A 54 -18.56 12.62 -0.85
N PRO A 55 -19.10 11.41 -0.69
CA PRO A 55 -18.39 10.29 -0.05
C PRO A 55 -17.19 9.79 -0.85
N ASP A 56 -17.22 9.91 -2.19
CA ASP A 56 -16.09 9.53 -3.04
C ASP A 56 -14.89 10.45 -2.81
N GLU A 57 -15.12 11.76 -2.77
CA GLU A 57 -14.07 12.76 -2.56
C GLU A 57 -13.46 12.66 -1.15
N GLU A 58 -14.27 12.47 -0.11
CA GLU A 58 -13.74 12.26 1.23
C GLU A 58 -12.95 10.96 1.36
N THR A 59 -13.42 9.86 0.77
CA THR A 59 -12.66 8.61 0.76
C THR A 59 -11.33 8.79 0.04
N GLU A 60 -11.27 9.55 -1.05
CA GLU A 60 -10.03 9.86 -1.76
C GLU A 60 -9.07 10.69 -0.90
N LYS A 61 -9.58 11.66 -0.11
CA LYS A 61 -8.77 12.41 0.87
C LYS A 61 -8.15 11.51 1.93
N TYR A 62 -8.94 10.63 2.56
CA TYR A 62 -8.40 9.68 3.55
C TYR A 62 -7.43 8.69 2.92
N PHE A 63 -7.67 8.25 1.68
CA PHE A 63 -6.73 7.40 0.95
C PHE A 63 -5.39 8.11 0.73
N GLN A 64 -5.41 9.35 0.22
CA GLN A 64 -4.19 10.14 0.03
C GLN A 64 -3.45 10.39 1.33
N PHE A 65 -4.17 10.75 2.40
CA PHE A 65 -3.59 10.87 3.73
C PHE A 65 -2.89 9.57 4.16
N SER A 66 -3.53 8.41 3.95
CA SER A 66 -2.94 7.13 4.29
C SER A 66 -1.66 6.84 3.47
N VAL A 67 -1.63 7.20 2.19
CA VAL A 67 -0.45 7.04 1.34
C VAL A 67 0.67 7.94 1.84
N GLN A 68 0.37 9.20 2.18
CA GLN A 68 1.33 10.12 2.77
C GLN A 68 1.95 9.53 4.05
N LYS A 69 1.11 9.09 5.00
CA LYS A 69 1.58 8.51 6.28
C LYS A 69 2.43 7.24 6.10
N LEU A 70 2.11 6.40 5.12
CA LEU A 70 2.97 5.25 4.78
C LEU A 70 4.36 5.67 4.27
N MET A 71 4.44 6.81 3.59
CA MET A 71 5.66 7.31 2.94
C MET A 71 6.53 8.19 3.85
N GLU A 72 5.97 8.75 4.93
CA GLU A 72 6.68 9.63 5.88
C GLU A 72 7.87 8.96 6.59
N SER A 73 7.78 7.66 6.88
CA SER A 73 8.83 6.94 7.59
C SER A 73 9.79 6.24 6.62
N PRO A 74 11.06 6.66 6.46
CA PRO A 74 12.06 5.96 5.63
C PRO A 74 12.53 4.63 6.25
N GLY A 75 13.28 3.82 5.50
CA GLY A 75 13.88 2.56 5.97
C GLY A 75 12.91 1.36 6.10
N ARG A 76 13.23 0.42 7.00
CA ARG A 76 12.42 -0.79 7.29
C ARG A 76 11.05 -0.41 7.87
N PHE A 77 9.98 -1.08 7.44
CA PHE A 77 8.61 -0.83 7.92
C PHE A 77 8.22 -1.86 8.99
N THR A 78 8.59 -1.56 10.23
CA THR A 78 8.36 -2.43 11.40
C THR A 78 6.92 -2.32 11.91
N PHE A 79 6.53 -3.21 12.83
CA PHE A 79 5.25 -3.11 13.52
C PHE A 79 5.10 -1.79 14.29
N ARG A 80 6.18 -1.21 14.82
CA ARG A 80 6.15 0.14 15.43
C ARG A 80 5.73 1.23 14.45
N LYS A 81 6.27 1.20 13.22
CA LYS A 81 5.87 2.17 12.17
C LYS A 81 4.44 1.94 11.70
N PHE A 82 4.01 0.69 11.64
CA PHE A 82 2.63 0.36 11.35
C PHE A 82 1.67 0.82 12.46
N TYR A 83 2.07 0.73 13.73
CA TYR A 83 1.30 1.27 14.85
C TYR A 83 1.11 2.78 14.72
N ASN A 84 2.19 3.53 14.46
CA ASN A 84 2.10 4.97 14.23
C ASN A 84 1.22 5.31 13.02
N TYR A 85 1.33 4.54 11.93
CA TYR A 85 0.46 4.68 10.76
C TYR A 85 -1.02 4.49 11.12
N LEU A 86 -1.36 3.41 11.85
CA LEU A 86 -2.72 3.14 12.30
C LEU A 86 -3.23 4.23 13.25
N GLN A 87 -2.38 4.73 14.13
CA GLN A 87 -2.72 5.81 15.06
C GLN A 87 -3.15 7.06 14.31
N GLU A 88 -2.32 7.54 13.37
CA GLU A 88 -2.61 8.72 12.56
C GLU A 88 -3.88 8.53 11.73
N LEU A 89 -4.04 7.36 11.09
CA LEU A 89 -5.23 7.06 10.30
C LEU A 89 -6.50 6.99 11.16
N CYS A 90 -6.43 6.39 12.34
CA CYS A 90 -7.55 6.32 13.27
C CYS A 90 -7.90 7.69 13.85
N MET A 91 -6.92 8.57 14.09
CA MET A 91 -7.18 9.96 14.51
C MET A 91 -7.87 10.75 13.40
N GLU A 92 -7.39 10.64 12.16
CA GLU A 92 -7.95 11.34 11.00
C GLU A 92 -9.40 10.88 10.71
N LEU A 93 -9.67 9.58 10.86
CA LEU A 93 -11.00 8.98 10.76
C LEU A 93 -11.85 9.17 12.04
N LYS A 94 -11.36 9.88 13.05
CA LYS A 94 -12.05 10.14 14.32
C LYS A 94 -12.45 8.88 15.09
N LEU A 95 -11.70 7.80 14.94
CA LEU A 95 -11.90 6.53 15.67
C LEU A 95 -11.28 6.56 17.08
N ILE A 96 -10.26 7.40 17.25
CA ILE A 96 -9.57 7.67 18.53
C ILE A 96 -9.30 9.18 18.69
N GLY A 97 -8.92 9.62 19.89
CA GLY A 97 -8.54 11.02 20.16
C GLY A 97 -9.63 11.85 20.84
N LYS A 98 -9.54 13.19 20.75
CA LYS A 98 -10.45 14.10 21.47
C LYS A 98 -11.81 14.27 20.81
N ASN A 99 -11.86 14.17 19.48
CA ASN A 99 -13.07 14.37 18.67
C ASN A 99 -13.55 13.05 18.09
N THR A 100 -13.60 12.00 18.91
CA THR A 100 -14.01 10.66 18.49
C THR A 100 -15.48 10.63 18.10
N LEU A 101 -15.78 9.81 17.09
CA LEU A 101 -17.16 9.43 16.77
C LEU A 101 -17.81 8.74 17.98
N PRO A 102 -19.14 8.88 18.16
CA PRO A 102 -19.88 8.07 19.11
C PRO A 102 -19.63 6.57 18.91
N GLU A 103 -19.57 5.80 19.98
CA GLU A 103 -19.21 4.37 19.92
C GLU A 103 -20.17 3.58 19.03
N GLU A 104 -21.45 3.98 18.97
CA GLU A 104 -22.49 3.36 18.14
C GLU A 104 -22.22 3.53 16.63
N GLN A 105 -21.43 4.52 16.25
CA GLN A 105 -21.04 4.78 14.85
C GLN A 105 -19.75 4.05 14.45
N ILE A 106 -18.96 3.59 15.44
CA ILE A 106 -17.72 2.84 15.21
C ILE A 106 -18.08 1.36 14.98
N THR A 107 -18.53 1.06 13.76
CA THR A 107 -18.97 -0.28 13.37
C THR A 107 -18.26 -0.76 12.09
N GLY A 108 -18.34 -2.06 11.81
CA GLY A 108 -17.78 -2.65 10.59
C GLY A 108 -16.28 -2.36 10.44
N THR A 109 -15.90 -1.73 9.34
CA THR A 109 -14.49 -1.44 9.03
C THR A 109 -13.85 -0.43 9.99
N PHE A 110 -14.62 0.52 10.53
CA PHE A 110 -14.12 1.44 11.55
C PHE A 110 -13.77 0.72 12.84
N LEU A 111 -14.63 -0.20 13.29
CA LEU A 111 -14.34 -1.06 14.43
C LEU A 111 -13.14 -1.96 14.16
N GLN A 112 -13.03 -2.53 12.96
CA GLN A 112 -11.89 -3.35 12.57
C GLN A 112 -10.57 -2.55 12.68
N LEU A 113 -10.51 -1.33 12.14
CA LEU A 113 -9.33 -0.47 12.22
C LEU A 113 -8.98 -0.09 13.66
N LYS A 114 -9.98 0.30 14.46
CA LYS A 114 -9.80 0.61 15.88
C LYS A 114 -9.27 -0.60 16.65
N ASN A 115 -9.79 -1.79 16.37
CA ASN A 115 -9.32 -3.04 16.98
C ASN A 115 -7.89 -3.37 16.57
N GLN A 116 -7.52 -3.21 15.29
CA GLN A 116 -6.14 -3.39 14.84
C GLN A 116 -5.20 -2.44 15.58
N TYR A 117 -5.56 -1.16 15.72
CA TYR A 117 -4.78 -0.20 16.50
C TYR A 117 -4.65 -0.64 17.97
N ASN A 118 -5.73 -1.11 18.59
CA ASN A 118 -5.71 -1.59 19.97
C ASN A 118 -4.90 -2.89 20.13
N MET A 119 -4.91 -3.81 19.16
CA MET A 119 -4.09 -5.03 19.20
C MET A 119 -2.61 -4.68 19.29
N MET A 120 -2.19 -3.63 18.59
CA MET A 120 -0.80 -3.19 18.60
C MET A 120 -0.34 -2.74 19.99
N SER A 121 -1.21 -2.25 20.88
CA SER A 121 -0.79 -1.83 22.23
C SER A 121 -0.48 -2.99 23.18
N TYR A 122 -0.70 -4.24 22.75
CA TYR A 122 -0.34 -5.45 23.50
C TYR A 122 0.97 -6.09 23.02
N LEU A 123 1.63 -5.51 22.02
CA LEU A 123 2.87 -6.05 21.50
C LEU A 123 4.04 -5.80 22.47
N THR A 124 4.92 -6.78 22.54
CA THR A 124 6.22 -6.63 23.18
C THR A 124 7.15 -5.73 22.35
N ASP A 125 8.20 -5.20 22.96
CA ASP A 125 9.19 -4.40 22.24
C ASP A 125 9.87 -5.20 21.12
N GLU A 126 10.12 -6.50 21.33
CA GLU A 126 10.69 -7.37 20.30
C GLU A 126 9.78 -7.49 19.08
N GLU A 127 8.47 -7.67 19.30
CA GLU A 127 7.47 -7.72 18.23
C GLU A 127 7.34 -6.39 17.51
N PHE A 128 7.41 -5.26 18.23
CA PHE A 128 7.35 -3.93 17.66
C PHE A 128 8.52 -3.61 16.72
N GLU A 129 9.72 -4.07 17.05
CA GLU A 129 10.93 -3.85 16.23
C GLU A 129 11.02 -4.79 15.03
N SER A 130 10.22 -5.87 15.00
CA SER A 130 10.14 -6.78 13.86
C SER A 130 9.39 -6.14 12.67
N ASP A 131 9.75 -6.53 11.46
CA ASP A 131 9.00 -6.27 10.22
C ASP A 131 8.42 -7.55 9.59
N ASN A 132 8.47 -8.66 10.34
CA ASN A 132 8.09 -9.99 9.87
C ASN A 132 7.07 -10.62 10.83
N HIS A 133 5.89 -10.95 10.29
CA HIS A 133 4.80 -11.57 11.05
C HIS A 133 5.14 -12.94 11.65
N LYS A 134 6.22 -13.60 11.24
CA LYS A 134 6.65 -14.90 11.80
C LYS A 134 7.08 -14.82 13.28
N ILE A 135 7.34 -13.62 13.80
CA ILE A 135 7.62 -13.42 15.24
C ILE A 135 6.40 -13.81 16.10
N PHE A 136 5.19 -13.72 15.54
CA PHE A 136 3.95 -14.04 16.24
C PHE A 136 3.66 -15.53 16.23
N THR A 137 3.87 -16.19 17.37
CA THR A 137 3.44 -17.57 17.55
C THR A 137 1.92 -17.66 17.70
N PHE A 138 1.37 -18.87 17.60
CA PHE A 138 -0.06 -19.09 17.80
C PHE A 138 -0.51 -18.67 19.21
N GLU A 139 0.32 -18.94 20.23
CA GLU A 139 0.08 -18.58 21.62
C GLU A 139 0.02 -17.07 21.79
N THR A 140 0.96 -16.31 21.21
CA THR A 140 0.93 -14.85 21.26
C THR A 140 -0.34 -14.30 20.60
N LYS A 141 -0.70 -14.80 19.41
CA LYS A 141 -1.93 -14.35 18.73
C LYS A 141 -3.17 -14.61 19.59
N LYS A 142 -3.23 -15.75 20.27
CA LYS A 142 -4.31 -16.10 21.21
C LYS A 142 -4.33 -15.18 22.44
N LEU A 143 -3.17 -14.77 22.95
CA LEU A 143 -3.11 -13.80 24.06
C LEU A 143 -3.66 -12.44 23.63
N ILE A 144 -3.22 -11.92 22.49
CA ILE A 144 -3.71 -10.65 21.92
C ILE A 144 -5.23 -10.71 21.69
N SER A 145 -5.72 -11.79 21.07
CA SER A 145 -7.13 -11.94 20.77
C SER A 145 -7.99 -11.99 22.04
N ASN A 146 -7.53 -12.70 23.07
CA ASN A 146 -8.22 -12.78 24.36
C ASN A 146 -8.23 -11.44 25.10
N SER A 147 -7.14 -10.67 25.06
CA SER A 147 -7.05 -9.35 25.71
C SER A 147 -8.07 -8.35 25.19
N LEU A 148 -8.51 -8.50 23.94
CA LEU A 148 -9.46 -7.61 23.27
C LEU A 148 -10.82 -8.25 22.99
N ASN A 149 -11.02 -9.51 23.38
CA ASN A 149 -12.22 -10.28 23.09
C ASN A 149 -12.58 -10.28 21.59
N VAL A 150 -11.57 -10.52 20.75
CA VAL A 150 -11.66 -10.62 19.28
C VAL A 150 -11.25 -12.02 18.81
N ASP A 151 -11.49 -12.35 17.55
CA ASP A 151 -11.07 -13.64 16.99
C ASP A 151 -9.55 -13.61 16.68
N ILE A 152 -8.90 -14.77 16.76
CA ILE A 152 -7.53 -14.95 16.25
C ILE A 152 -7.46 -14.56 14.77
N LYS A 153 -8.54 -14.82 14.01
CA LYS A 153 -8.64 -14.37 12.62
C LYS A 153 -8.47 -12.85 12.48
N ASP A 154 -8.96 -12.05 13.42
CA ASP A 154 -8.81 -10.59 13.38
C ASP A 154 -7.35 -10.18 13.58
N VAL A 155 -6.60 -10.92 14.39
CA VAL A 155 -5.14 -10.75 14.55
C VAL A 155 -4.42 -11.11 13.26
N ASP A 156 -4.79 -12.20 12.60
CA ASP A 156 -4.23 -12.56 11.29
C ASP A 156 -4.54 -11.50 10.21
N ASP A 157 -5.75 -10.93 10.23
CA ASP A 157 -6.13 -9.82 9.34
C ASP A 157 -5.29 -8.56 9.62
N MET A 158 -4.96 -8.28 10.88
CA MET A 158 -4.03 -7.19 11.27
C MET A 158 -2.63 -7.43 10.69
N LEU A 159 -2.08 -8.64 10.85
CA LEU A 159 -0.76 -8.99 10.33
C LEU A 159 -0.71 -8.93 8.80
N LEU A 160 -1.79 -9.35 8.13
CA LEU A 160 -1.93 -9.24 6.69
C LEU A 160 -2.02 -7.77 6.23
N HIS A 161 -2.64 -6.90 7.03
CA HIS A 161 -2.67 -5.47 6.76
C HIS A 161 -1.26 -4.85 6.84
N HIS A 162 -0.48 -5.20 7.87
CA HIS A 162 0.93 -4.80 7.96
C HIS A 162 1.74 -5.19 6.71
N GLU A 163 1.67 -6.46 6.31
CA GLU A 163 2.39 -6.96 5.12
C GLU A 163 1.94 -6.23 3.85
N THR A 164 0.64 -5.95 3.74
CA THR A 164 0.06 -5.21 2.63
C THR A 164 0.61 -3.78 2.56
N CYS A 165 0.65 -3.07 3.69
CA CYS A 165 1.25 -1.74 3.81
C CYS A 165 2.74 -1.75 3.47
N LYS A 166 3.48 -2.77 3.94
CA LYS A 166 4.91 -2.94 3.64
C LYS A 166 5.18 -3.08 2.14
N ILE A 167 4.38 -3.91 1.45
CA ILE A 167 4.47 -4.09 -0.01
C ILE A 167 4.09 -2.79 -0.75
N ASP A 168 3.01 -2.14 -0.34
CA ASP A 168 2.53 -0.90 -0.98
C ASP A 168 3.54 0.23 -0.83
N ARG A 169 4.06 0.43 0.38
CA ARG A 169 5.12 1.40 0.66
C ARG A 169 6.34 1.16 -0.23
N THR A 170 6.84 -0.08 -0.29
CA THR A 170 7.97 -0.44 -1.16
C THR A 170 7.70 -0.12 -2.62
N TRP A 171 6.49 -0.43 -3.09
CA TRP A 171 6.08 -0.15 -4.45
C TRP A 171 5.96 1.34 -4.74
N TYR A 172 5.36 2.12 -3.83
CA TYR A 172 5.25 3.58 -3.95
C TYR A 172 6.61 4.26 -4.05
N PHE A 173 7.57 3.87 -3.21
CA PHE A 173 8.94 4.39 -3.32
C PHE A 173 9.58 4.07 -4.68
N ARG A 174 9.42 2.84 -5.19
CA ARG A 174 9.90 2.48 -6.53
C ARG A 174 9.24 3.32 -7.62
N ARG A 175 7.96 3.64 -7.49
CA ARG A 175 7.27 4.51 -8.47
C ARG A 175 7.90 5.90 -8.49
N LEU A 176 8.14 6.50 -7.32
CA LEU A 176 8.77 7.82 -7.23
C LEU A 176 10.18 7.84 -7.83
N ILE A 177 11.02 6.84 -7.52
CA ILE A 177 12.36 6.71 -8.11
C ILE A 177 12.30 6.62 -9.65
N LEU A 178 11.28 5.96 -10.19
CA LEU A 178 11.07 5.82 -11.64
C LEU A 178 10.37 7.04 -12.28
N GLY A 179 10.17 8.15 -11.54
CA GLY A 179 9.46 9.33 -12.03
C GLY A 179 7.97 9.10 -12.30
N ARG A 180 7.37 8.07 -11.69
CA ARG A 180 5.94 7.75 -11.82
C ARG A 180 5.16 8.34 -10.66
N LYS A 181 3.95 8.82 -10.95
CA LYS A 181 3.03 9.35 -9.93
C LYS A 181 2.52 8.24 -9.00
N LEU A 182 2.27 8.59 -7.74
CA LEU A 182 1.52 7.76 -6.79
C LEU A 182 0.06 7.67 -7.24
N PRO A 183 -0.67 6.58 -6.90
CA PRO A 183 -2.08 6.50 -7.20
C PRO A 183 -2.87 7.59 -6.47
N THR A 184 -3.85 8.21 -7.13
CA THR A 184 -4.69 9.26 -6.54
C THR A 184 -5.84 8.68 -5.71
N ASN A 185 -6.31 7.48 -6.03
CA ASN A 185 -7.34 6.77 -5.25
C ASN A 185 -7.10 5.26 -5.18
N PHE A 186 -7.83 4.61 -4.28
CA PHE A 186 -7.73 3.17 -4.06
C PHE A 186 -8.14 2.33 -5.28
N LYS A 187 -9.04 2.84 -6.15
CA LYS A 187 -9.44 2.17 -7.40
C LYS A 187 -8.31 2.19 -8.44
N GLU A 188 -7.67 3.34 -8.62
CA GLU A 188 -6.48 3.45 -9.48
C GLU A 188 -5.37 2.57 -8.94
N ARG A 189 -5.07 2.66 -7.63
CA ARG A 189 -4.11 1.79 -6.93
C ARG A 189 -4.38 0.32 -7.25
N ASP A 190 -5.64 -0.10 -7.19
CA ASP A 190 -6.04 -1.47 -7.51
C ASP A 190 -5.77 -1.80 -8.99
N TYR A 191 -6.17 -0.93 -9.91
CA TYR A 191 -5.94 -1.08 -11.34
C TYR A 191 -4.45 -1.24 -11.70
N ILE A 192 -3.55 -0.47 -11.09
CA ILE A 192 -2.10 -0.52 -11.36
C ILE A 192 -1.32 -1.53 -10.50
N SER A 193 -1.99 -2.25 -9.59
CA SER A 193 -1.33 -3.14 -8.62
C SER A 193 -0.66 -4.38 -9.22
N TYR A 194 -0.87 -4.70 -10.50
CA TYR A 194 -0.10 -5.73 -11.21
C TYR A 194 1.41 -5.40 -11.30
N GLN A 195 1.78 -4.14 -11.05
CA GLN A 195 3.17 -3.68 -10.98
C GLN A 195 3.79 -3.87 -9.58
N ARG A 196 3.03 -4.36 -8.59
CA ARG A 196 3.53 -4.57 -7.23
C ARG A 196 4.56 -5.69 -7.20
N PRO A 197 5.58 -5.61 -6.33
CA PRO A 197 6.48 -6.72 -6.08
C PRO A 197 5.67 -7.94 -5.62
N SER A 198 5.84 -9.08 -6.30
CA SER A 198 5.30 -10.35 -5.83
C SER A 198 6.08 -10.83 -4.61
N SER A 199 5.38 -11.41 -3.63
CA SER A 199 5.99 -12.02 -2.45
C SER A 199 6.86 -13.25 -2.77
N ASN A 200 6.70 -13.83 -3.97
CA ASN A 200 7.53 -14.93 -4.47
C ASN A 200 8.84 -14.39 -5.06
N ASN A 201 9.84 -14.14 -4.20
CA ASN A 201 11.28 -14.27 -4.45
C ASN A 201 12.05 -13.53 -3.34
N THR A 202 12.19 -14.16 -2.18
CA THR A 202 13.23 -13.80 -1.20
C THR A 202 14.21 -14.95 -1.07
N THR A 203 14.92 -15.22 -2.16
CA THR A 203 16.23 -15.87 -2.16
C THR A 203 17.10 -15.10 -3.13
N ASN A 204 18.12 -14.45 -2.60
CA ASN A 204 19.21 -13.72 -3.27
C ASN A 204 18.89 -12.28 -3.74
N ASN A 205 19.01 -11.32 -2.81
CA ASN A 205 19.80 -10.10 -3.00
C ASN A 205 19.90 -9.30 -1.69
N ILE A 206 20.68 -9.85 -0.75
CA ILE A 206 21.30 -9.07 0.32
C ILE A 206 22.34 -8.20 -0.38
N ASN A 207 22.00 -6.95 -0.70
CA ASN A 207 22.91 -5.83 -1.03
C ASN A 207 22.19 -4.51 -1.37
N ASN A 208 20.85 -4.50 -1.49
CA ASN A 208 20.12 -3.27 -1.86
C ASN A 208 19.59 -2.45 -0.65
N THR A 209 19.78 -2.89 0.59
CA THR A 209 19.23 -2.19 1.76
C THR A 209 20.01 -0.93 2.14
N THR A 210 21.26 -0.78 1.72
CA THR A 210 22.12 0.36 2.09
C THR A 210 22.12 1.50 1.07
N PHE A 211 21.70 1.26 -0.17
CA PHE A 211 21.68 2.29 -1.22
C PHE A 211 20.42 3.16 -1.20
N VAL A 212 19.36 2.70 -0.54
CA VAL A 212 18.06 3.35 -0.45
C VAL A 212 18.06 4.43 0.64
N ASP A 213 18.80 4.25 1.74
CA ASP A 213 18.66 5.15 2.89
C ASP A 213 19.35 6.52 2.75
N LYS A 214 20.37 6.68 1.87
CA LYS A 214 21.12 7.95 1.77
C LYS A 214 20.52 9.00 0.82
N ASN A 215 19.79 8.58 -0.23
CA ASN A 215 19.21 9.52 -1.21
C ASN A 215 17.72 9.81 -0.95
N PHE A 216 17.10 9.16 0.04
CA PHE A 216 15.65 9.26 0.28
C PHE A 216 15.23 10.50 1.07
N SER A 217 16.09 11.00 1.96
CA SER A 217 15.81 12.23 2.72
C SER A 217 15.70 13.46 1.82
N GLU A 218 16.38 13.49 0.68
CA GLU A 218 16.36 14.63 -0.25
C GLU A 218 15.14 14.61 -1.18
N ILE A 219 14.68 13.42 -1.61
CA ILE A 219 13.57 13.30 -2.57
C ILE A 219 12.22 13.63 -1.91
N ILE A 220 12.00 13.23 -0.65
CA ILE A 220 10.74 13.47 0.07
C ILE A 220 10.47 14.98 0.23
N ILE A 221 11.51 15.79 0.47
CA ILE A 221 11.37 17.25 0.65
C ILE A 221 10.94 17.94 -0.65
N SER A 222 11.40 17.43 -1.80
CA SER A 222 11.10 18.03 -3.13
C SER A 222 9.74 17.68 -3.71
N SER A 223 9.06 16.63 -3.22
CA SER A 223 7.80 16.11 -3.79
C SER A 223 6.56 16.42 -2.95
N ILE A 224 6.75 16.99 -1.76
CA ILE A 224 5.67 17.38 -0.81
C ILE A 224 5.49 18.92 -0.79
N SER A 225 6.31 19.66 -1.53
CA SER A 225 6.18 21.12 -1.76
C SER A 225 5.40 21.40 -3.05
#